data_AF-A0A7V3F880-F1
#
_entry.id   AF-A0A7V3F880-F1
#
_cell.length_a   1.000
_cell.length_b   1.000
_cell.length_c   1.000
_cell.angle_alpha   90.00
_cell.angle_beta   90.00
_cell.angle_gamma   90.00
#
_symmetry.space_group_name_H-M   'P 1'
#
loop_
_entity.id
_entity.type
_entity.pdbx_description
1 polymer ?
#
loop_
_entity_poly.entity_id
_entity_poly.type
_entity_poly.pdbx_seq_one_letter_code
_entity_poly.pdbx_strand_id
1 'polypeptide(L)'
;MALISEDDRRYLTNLFGERLVNPVRLRFYTQWASALTVPGQVCATCRDTQQLLEELVALSDKLRLEIHDFYEEQQQARSEGIAEIPAVLLNHVVEDIVG
;
A
#
# COMPACT_ATOMS: atom_id res chain seq x y z
N MET A 1 2.29 -11.70 13.93
CA MET A 1 2.75 -12.84 13.10
C MET A 1 2.98 -12.28 11.72
N ALA A 2 4.08 -12.62 11.05
CA ALA A 2 4.28 -12.23 9.66
C ALA A 2 3.17 -12.84 8.80
N LEU A 3 2.59 -12.04 7.90
CA LEU A 3 1.55 -12.48 6.98
C LEU A 3 2.16 -13.18 5.76
N ILE A 4 3.38 -12.82 5.36
CA ILE A 4 4.12 -13.49 4.29
C ILE A 4 5.04 -14.54 4.91
N SER A 5 4.86 -15.80 4.51
CA SER A 5 5.71 -16.90 4.99
C SER A 5 7.15 -16.76 4.52
N GLU A 6 8.11 -17.36 5.22
CA GLU A 6 9.53 -17.25 4.84
C GLU A 6 9.84 -17.86 3.46
N ASP A 7 9.15 -18.94 3.09
CA ASP A 7 9.27 -19.56 1.77
C ASP A 7 8.75 -18.62 0.67
N ASP A 8 7.60 -17.97 0.90
CA ASP A 8 7.04 -17.00 -0.05
C ASP A 8 7.93 -15.76 -0.16
N ARG A 9 8.50 -15.27 0.94
CA ARG A 9 9.45 -14.14 0.92
C ARG A 9 10.64 -14.45 0.04
N ARG A 10 11.22 -15.65 0.16
CA ARG A 10 12.36 -16.06 -0.69
C ARG A 10 11.97 -16.13 -2.16
N TYR A 11 10.81 -16.70 -2.47
CA TYR A 11 10.30 -16.77 -3.84
C TYR A 11 10.08 -15.37 -4.43
N LEU A 12 9.38 -14.49 -3.71
CA LEU A 12 9.06 -13.14 -4.15
C LEU A 12 10.30 -12.26 -4.32
N THR A 13 11.27 -12.32 -3.41
CA THR A 13 12.54 -11.59 -3.54
C THR A 13 13.27 -11.96 -4.84
N ASN A 14 13.35 -13.26 -5.16
CA ASN A 14 13.97 -13.70 -6.42
C ASN A 14 13.15 -13.24 -7.64
N LEU A 15 11.82 -13.40 -7.58
CA LEU A 15 10.92 -12.99 -8.66
C LEU A 15 11.04 -11.48 -8.95
N PHE A 16 11.08 -10.64 -7.91
CA PHE A 16 11.27 -9.21 -8.06
C PHE A 16 12.65 -8.87 -8.64
N GLY A 17 13.71 -9.52 -8.17
CA GLY A 17 15.06 -9.35 -8.72
C GLY A 17 15.15 -9.67 -10.22
N GLU A 18 14.42 -10.67 -10.69
CA GLU A 18 14.43 -11.10 -12.09
C GLU A 18 13.47 -10.32 -12.99
N ARG A 19 12.29 -9.94 -12.47
CA ARG A 19 11.15 -9.50 -13.30
C ARG A 19 10.70 -8.07 -13.04
N LEU A 20 10.98 -7.50 -11.86
CA LEU A 20 10.57 -6.14 -11.54
C LEU A 20 11.58 -5.15 -12.11
N VAL A 21 11.32 -4.67 -13.34
CA VAL A 21 12.24 -3.77 -14.05
C VAL A 21 12.13 -2.34 -13.54
N ASN A 22 10.92 -1.80 -13.51
CA ASN A 22 10.65 -0.40 -13.17
C ASN A 22 10.19 -0.26 -11.71
N PRO A 23 10.49 0.87 -11.04
CA PRO A 23 9.97 1.12 -9.72
C PRO A 23 8.44 1.27 -9.73
N VAL A 24 7.79 0.72 -8.71
CA VAL A 24 6.34 0.73 -8.54
C VAL A 24 6.01 1.36 -7.19
N ARG A 25 5.03 2.26 -7.22
CA ARG A 25 4.48 2.93 -6.05
C ARG A 25 3.12 2.34 -5.73
N LEU A 26 2.97 1.91 -4.50
CA LEU A 26 1.73 1.44 -3.89
C LEU A 26 1.21 2.59 -3.03
N ARG A 27 0.09 3.19 -3.43
CA ARG A 27 -0.64 4.13 -2.57
C ARG A 27 -1.77 3.40 -1.88
N PHE A 28 -1.71 3.35 -0.57
CA PHE A 28 -2.64 2.61 0.27
C PHE A 28 -3.51 3.57 1.07
N TYR A 29 -4.79 3.59 0.76
CA TYR A 29 -5.80 4.31 1.54
C TYR A 29 -6.33 3.39 2.63
N THR A 30 -6.21 3.88 3.86
CA THR A 30 -6.61 3.21 5.10
C THR A 30 -7.34 4.20 6.01
N GLN A 31 -7.70 3.75 7.22
CA GLN A 31 -8.05 4.65 8.30
C GLN A 31 -7.08 4.40 9.45
N TRP A 32 -6.56 5.47 10.06
CA TRP A 32 -5.75 5.31 11.25
C TRP A 32 -6.58 4.75 12.41
N ALA A 33 -5.91 4.00 13.27
CA ALA A 33 -6.50 3.60 14.54
C ALA A 33 -6.66 4.85 15.41
N SER A 34 -7.85 5.45 15.39
CA SER A 34 -8.18 6.53 16.31
C SER A 34 -8.62 5.93 17.66
N ALA A 35 -8.38 6.67 18.75
CA ALA A 35 -8.84 6.29 20.09
C ALA A 35 -10.38 6.35 20.22
N LEU A 36 -11.07 6.90 19.23
CA LEU A 36 -12.52 7.12 19.23
C LEU A 36 -13.16 6.33 18.09
N THR A 37 -13.88 5.26 18.43
CA THR A 37 -14.65 4.53 17.43
C THR A 37 -15.81 5.40 16.93
N VAL A 38 -15.70 5.87 15.69
CA VAL A 38 -16.78 6.63 15.03
C VAL A 38 -17.74 5.65 14.38
N PRO A 39 -19.06 5.72 14.66
CA PRO A 39 -20.05 4.90 13.99
C PRO A 39 -19.99 5.09 12.47
N GLY A 40 -19.88 3.99 11.73
CA GLY A 40 -19.77 4.00 10.26
C GLY A 40 -18.33 4.03 9.73
N GLN A 41 -17.31 4.23 10.56
CA GLN A 41 -15.90 4.17 10.17
C GLN A 41 -15.26 2.86 10.64
N VAL A 42 -15.69 1.75 10.04
CA VAL A 42 -15.22 0.40 10.40
C VAL A 42 -14.43 -0.18 9.23
N CYS A 43 -13.15 -0.47 9.46
CA CYS A 43 -12.32 -1.19 8.52
C CYS A 43 -11.63 -2.37 9.20
N ALA A 44 -12.27 -3.55 9.14
CA ALA A 44 -11.78 -4.74 9.83
C ALA A 44 -10.42 -5.23 9.28
N THR A 45 -10.16 -5.00 7.99
CA THR A 45 -8.97 -5.53 7.30
C THR A 45 -7.88 -4.49 7.08
N CYS A 46 -8.11 -3.20 7.36
CA CYS A 46 -7.14 -2.13 7.10
C CYS A 46 -5.78 -2.39 7.75
N ARG A 47 -5.79 -2.87 9.00
CA ARG A 47 -4.56 -3.19 9.74
C ARG A 47 -3.79 -4.34 9.09
N ASP A 48 -4.48 -5.42 8.75
CA ASP A 48 -3.85 -6.62 8.19
C ASP A 48 -3.36 -6.33 6.76
N THR A 49 -4.12 -5.55 5.97
CA THR A 49 -3.68 -5.07 4.66
C THR A 49 -2.46 -4.18 4.76
N GLN A 50 -2.40 -3.25 5.72
CA GLN A 50 -1.22 -2.43 5.95
C GLN A 50 0.00 -3.29 6.23
N GLN A 51 -0.12 -4.22 7.18
CA GLN A 51 0.98 -5.10 7.57
C GLN A 51 1.47 -5.93 6.37
N LEU A 52 0.54 -6.46 5.56
CA LEU A 52 0.89 -7.22 4.36
C LEU A 52 1.67 -6.37 3.35
N LEU A 53 1.23 -5.13 3.13
CA LEU A 53 1.89 -4.22 2.19
C LEU A 53 3.27 -3.78 2.68
N GLU A 54 3.42 -3.50 3.97
CA GLU A 54 4.71 -3.21 4.61
C GLU A 54 5.69 -4.37 4.47
N GLU A 55 5.22 -5.61 4.72
CA GLU A 55 6.02 -6.82 4.51
C GLU A 55 6.41 -7.01 3.04
N LEU A 56 5.49 -6.71 2.10
CA LEU A 56 5.71 -6.87 0.67
C LEU A 56 6.74 -5.87 0.12
N VAL A 57 6.61 -4.59 0.44
CA VAL A 57 7.53 -3.56 -0.08
C VAL A 57 8.93 -3.70 0.50
N ALA A 58 9.09 -4.32 1.67
CA ALA A 58 10.39 -4.64 2.23
C ALA A 58 11.18 -5.70 1.43
N LEU A 59 10.55 -6.41 0.49
CA LEU A 59 11.19 -7.45 -0.34
C LEU A 59 11.92 -6.88 -1.57
N SER A 60 11.73 -5.61 -1.91
CA SER A 60 12.43 -4.97 -3.04
C SER A 60 12.53 -3.46 -2.88
N ASP A 61 13.72 -2.91 -3.15
CA ASP A 61 13.99 -1.47 -3.21
C ASP A 61 13.20 -0.73 -4.31
N LYS A 62 12.68 -1.46 -5.29
CA LYS A 62 11.84 -0.93 -6.38
C LYS A 62 10.38 -0.76 -5.98
N LEU A 63 9.95 -1.27 -4.83
CA LEU A 63 8.60 -1.09 -4.31
C LEU A 63 8.61 0.03 -3.26
N ARG A 64 7.67 0.97 -3.39
CA ARG A 64 7.46 2.03 -2.39
C ARG A 64 6.01 2.06 -1.93
N LEU A 65 5.80 2.11 -0.62
CA LEU A 65 4.49 2.24 -0.01
C LEU A 65 4.28 3.67 0.48
N GLU A 66 3.17 4.28 0.07
CA GLU A 66 2.65 5.55 0.58
C GLU A 66 1.31 5.25 1.25
N ILE A 67 1.15 5.66 2.50
CA ILE A 67 -0.05 5.38 3.29
C ILE A 67 -0.82 6.69 3.50
N HIS A 68 -2.10 6.67 3.17
CA HIS A 68 -2.99 7.82 3.25
C HIS A 68 -4.19 7.51 4.14
N ASP A 69 -4.64 8.49 4.93
CA ASP A 69 -5.89 8.37 5.67
C ASP A 69 -7.06 8.83 4.79
N PHE A 70 -8.00 7.93 4.55
CA PHE A 70 -9.14 8.17 3.66
C PHE A 70 -10.08 9.28 4.13
N TYR A 71 -10.23 9.47 5.45
CA TYR A 71 -11.13 10.47 6.01
C TYR A 71 -10.47 11.84 6.14
N GLU A 72 -9.16 11.89 6.38
CA GLU A 72 -8.41 13.14 6.40
C GLU A 72 -8.10 13.65 4.97
N GLU A 73 -7.83 12.73 4.03
CA GLU A 73 -7.37 13.05 2.67
C GLU A 73 -8.46 12.85 1.61
N GLN A 74 -9.72 13.12 1.97
CA GLN A 74 -10.90 12.87 1.13
C GLN A 74 -10.84 13.47 -0.27
N GLN A 75 -10.27 14.67 -0.43
CA GLN A 75 -10.18 15.31 -1.76
C GLN A 75 -9.25 14.53 -2.68
N GLN A 76 -8.10 14.08 -2.17
CA GLN A 76 -7.15 13.28 -2.93
C GLN A 76 -7.74 11.92 -3.27
N ALA A 77 -8.31 11.22 -2.27
CA ALA A 77 -9.00 9.94 -2.48
C ALA A 77 -10.05 10.03 -3.59
N ARG A 78 -10.91 11.06 -3.55
CA ARG A 78 -11.92 11.30 -4.59
C ARG A 78 -11.33 11.59 -5.96
N SER A 79 -10.27 12.40 -6.05
CA SER A 79 -9.59 12.67 -7.33
C SER A 79 -8.96 11.43 -7.95
N GLU A 80 -8.63 10.44 -7.12
CA GLU A 80 -8.06 9.16 -7.52
C GLU A 80 -9.13 8.07 -7.69
N GLY A 81 -10.42 8.41 -7.57
CA GLY A 81 -11.54 7.49 -7.76
C GLY A 81 -11.76 6.52 -6.59
N ILE A 82 -11.19 6.81 -5.42
CA ILE A 82 -11.32 5.97 -4.23
C ILE A 82 -12.58 6.36 -3.47
N ALA A 83 -13.49 5.40 -3.35
CA ALA A 83 -14.76 5.55 -2.63
C ALA A 83 -14.83 4.70 -1.35
N GLU A 84 -13.97 3.70 -1.21
CA GLU A 84 -13.99 2.72 -0.13
C GLU A 84 -12.57 2.36 0.33
N ILE A 85 -12.45 1.89 1.57
CA ILE A 85 -11.20 1.38 2.15
C ILE A 85 -11.39 -0.05 2.68
N PRO A 86 -10.33 -0.88 2.71
CA PRO A 86 -8.96 -0.58 2.27
C PRO A 86 -8.86 -0.49 0.73
N ALA A 87 -8.02 0.41 0.21
CA ALA A 87 -7.79 0.53 -1.23
C ALA A 87 -6.31 0.71 -1.56
N VAL A 88 -5.84 0.03 -2.62
CA VAL A 88 -4.45 0.08 -3.08
C VAL A 88 -4.42 0.50 -4.54
N LEU A 89 -3.69 1.57 -4.84
CA LEU A 89 -3.37 1.97 -6.22
C LEU A 89 -1.94 1.57 -6.55
N LEU A 90 -1.76 1.03 -7.75
CA LEU A 90 -0.48 0.62 -8.29
C LEU A 90 -0.10 1.52 -9.45
N ASN A 91 0.95 2.31 -9.25
CA ASN A 91 1.43 3.23 -10.27
C ASN A 91 2.90 2.96 -10.55
N HIS A 92 3.30 3.07 -11.82
CA HIS A 92 4.71 3.15 -12.15
C HIS A 92 5.27 4.48 -11.64
N VAL A 93 6.49 4.47 -11.12
CA VAL A 93 7.20 5.72 -10.83
C VAL A 93 7.77 6.21 -12.16
N VAL A 94 7.11 7.17 -12.80
CA VAL A 94 7.78 8.02 -13.77
C VAL A 94 8.69 8.91 -12.94
N GLU A 95 10.00 8.73 -13.00
CA GLU A 95 10.88 9.84 -12.65
C GLU A 95 10.51 10.98 -13.60
N ASP A 96 10.00 12.09 -13.05
CA ASP A 96 9.77 13.31 -13.81
C ASP A 96 11.06 13.63 -14.57
N ILE A 97 11.06 13.32 -15.86
CA ILE A 97 12.05 13.84 -16.79
C ILE A 97 11.71 15.32 -16.87
N VAL A 98 12.25 16.11 -15.94
CA VAL A 98 12.35 17.55 -16.07
C VAL A 98 13.33 17.79 -17.22
N GLY A 99 12.77 17.80 -18.44
CA GLY A 99 13.40 18.32 -19.65
C GLY A 99 13.05 19.77 -19.86
#